data_AF-A0A257JDZ1-F1
#
_entry.id   AF-A0A257JDZ1-F1
#
_cell.length_a   1.000
_cell.length_b   1.000
_cell.length_c   1.000
_cell.angle_alpha   90.00
_cell.angle_beta   90.00
_cell.angle_gamma   90.00
#
_symmetry.space_group_name_H-M   'P 1'
#
loop_
_entity.id
_entity.type
_entity.pdbx_description
1 polymer ?
#
loop_
_entity_poly.entity_id
_entity_poly.type
_entity_poly.pdbx_seq_one_letter_code
_entity_poly.pdbx_strand_id
1 'polypeptide(L)' 'RETDIGITGGGNGKHMVYLAGVTDHHVEDDAMVAHIVQLVEAKAAEIDAGTTVSMDTLHGKAA' A
#
# COMPACT_ATOMS: atom_id res chain seq x y z
N ARG A 1 -11.85 -0.22 7.45
CA ARG A 1 -10.37 -0.17 7.50
C ARG A 1 -9.93 0.27 6.12
N GLU A 2 -9.30 1.43 6.00
CA GLU A 2 -9.39 2.31 4.81
C GLU A 2 -8.14 2.30 3.91
N THR A 3 -7.05 1.66 4.31
CA THR A 3 -5.74 1.80 3.66
C THR A 3 -5.39 0.60 2.77
N ASP A 4 -5.10 0.85 1.49
CA ASP A 4 -4.63 -0.15 0.53
C ASP A 4 -3.20 -0.60 0.81
N ILE A 5 -2.29 0.35 1.03
CA ILE A 5 -0.89 0.11 1.36
C ILE A 5 -0.55 0.97 2.58
N GLY A 6 -0.27 0.31 3.70
CA GLY A 6 0.14 0.93 4.95
C GLY A 6 1.60 0.62 5.25
N ILE A 7 2.32 1.61 5.77
CA ILE A 7 3.68 1.40 6.27
C ILE A 7 3.81 1.98 7.67
N THR A 8 4.53 1.30 8.54
CA THR A 8 4.86 1.81 9.88
C THR A 8 6.35 2.06 10.01
N GLY A 9 6.70 3.17 10.64
CA GLY A 9 8.07 3.45 11.07
C GLY A 9 8.48 2.45 12.13
N GLY A 10 9.32 1.48 11.80
CA GLY A 10 9.83 0.52 12.77
C GLY A 10 11.26 0.85 13.21
N GLY A 11 11.57 0.56 14.47
CA GLY A 11 12.89 0.80 15.05
C GLY A 11 13.95 -0.15 14.47
N ASN A 12 15.22 0.27 14.53
CA ASN A 12 16.38 -0.45 13.97
C ASN A 12 16.38 -0.59 12.43
N GLY A 13 15.79 0.36 11.71
CA GLY A 13 15.88 0.42 10.24
C GLY A 13 15.02 -0.62 9.51
N LYS A 14 14.02 -1.20 10.19
CA LYS A 14 13.05 -2.14 9.59
C LYS A 14 11.65 -1.57 9.75
N HIS A 15 10.91 -1.47 8.65
CA HIS A 15 9.54 -0.97 8.59
C HIS A 15 8.59 -2.11 8.32
N MET A 16 7.38 -2.04 8.89
CA MET A 16 6.36 -3.03 8.64
C MET A 16 5.38 -2.55 7.57
N VAL A 17 5.16 -3.40 6.58
CA VAL A 17 4.26 -3.16 5.46
C VAL A 17 2.95 -3.93 5.68
N TYR A 18 1.85 -3.24 5.41
CA TYR A 18 0.50 -3.74 5.53
C TYR A 18 -0.22 -3.57 4.19
N LEU A 19 -0.82 -4.64 3.66
CA LEU A 19 -1.70 -4.56 2.50
C LEU A 19 -3.15 -4.75 2.94
N ALA A 20 -4.03 -3.84 2.53
CA ALA A 20 -5.45 -3.83 2.90
C ALA A 20 -5.70 -3.96 4.43
N GLY A 21 -4.78 -3.44 5.24
CA GLY A 21 -4.82 -3.54 6.70
C GLY A 21 -4.40 -4.90 7.28
N VAL A 22 -3.81 -5.78 6.48
CA VAL A 22 -3.22 -7.06 6.90
C VAL A 22 -1.70 -6.95 6.82
N THR A 23 -1.01 -7.44 7.86
CA THR A 23 0.45 -7.52 7.87
C THR A 23 0.93 -8.42 6.74
N ASP A 24 1.88 -7.94 5.93
CA ASP A 24 2.42 -8.71 4.82
C ASP A 24 3.90 -9.05 5.03
N HIS A 25 4.78 -8.04 5.12
CA HIS A 25 6.23 -8.25 5.28
C HIS A 25 6.95 -7.03 5.91
N HIS A 26 8.25 -7.22 6.21
CA HIS A 26 9.14 -6.15 6.67
C HIS A 26 10.02 -5.65 5.52
N VAL A 27 10.32 -4.36 5.50
CA VAL A 27 11.26 -3.74 4.55
C VAL A 27 12.35 -2.97 5.29
N GLU A 28 13.56 -2.94 4.77
CA GLU A 28 14.67 -2.16 5.38
C GLU A 28 14.57 -0.68 4.95
N ASP A 29 15.07 0.24 5.78
CA ASP A 29 14.99 1.70 5.59
C ASP A 29 15.54 2.15 4.22
N ASP A 30 16.73 1.65 3.83
CA ASP A 30 17.37 1.97 2.55
C ASP A 30 16.52 1.57 1.32
N ALA A 31 15.71 0.51 1.46
CA ALA A 31 14.87 -0.01 0.38
C ALA A 31 13.41 0.44 0.49
N MET A 32 13.04 1.15 1.55
CA MET A 32 11.66 1.50 1.88
C MET A 32 10.98 2.26 0.74
N VAL A 33 11.60 3.35 0.28
CA VAL A 33 11.01 4.22 -0.74
C VAL A 33 10.85 3.49 -2.07
N ALA A 34 11.90 2.77 -2.50
CA ALA A 34 11.86 2.00 -3.73
C ALA A 34 10.76 0.93 -3.69
N HIS A 35 10.58 0.29 -2.53
CA HIS A 35 9.55 -0.72 -2.36
C HIS A 35 8.13 -0.14 -2.40
N ILE A 36 7.90 1.00 -1.74
CA ILE A 36 6.60 1.69 -1.81
C ILE A 36 6.26 2.06 -3.26
N VAL A 37 7.22 2.59 -4.01
CA VAL A 37 7.01 2.93 -5.42
C VAL A 37 6.60 1.70 -6.22
N GLN A 38 7.27 0.56 -6.04
CA GLN A 38 6.90 -0.69 -6.70
C GLN A 38 5.47 -1.15 -6.36
N LEU A 39 5.07 -1.06 -5.08
CA LEU A 39 3.72 -1.43 -4.65
C LEU A 39 2.65 -0.51 -5.24
N VAL A 40 2.92 0.79 -5.28
CA VAL A 40 2.00 1.79 -5.86
C VAL A 40 1.88 1.62 -7.37
N GLU A 41 2.99 1.41 -8.07
CA GLU A 41 2.98 1.16 -9.52
C GLU A 41 2.24 -0.13 -9.86
N ALA A 42 2.45 -1.22 -9.11
CA ALA A 42 1.72 -2.46 -9.28
C ALA A 42 0.22 -2.26 -9.07
N LYS A 43 -0.17 -1.59 -7.96
CA LYS A 43 -1.57 -1.28 -7.67
C LYS A 43 -2.20 -0.38 -8.73
N ALA A 44 -1.47 0.62 -9.21
CA ALA A 44 -1.92 1.50 -10.28
C ALA A 44 -2.13 0.74 -11.59
N ALA A 45 -1.22 -0.18 -11.95
CA ALA A 45 -1.36 -1.03 -13.13
C ALA A 45 -2.58 -1.97 -13.01
N GLU A 46 -2.85 -2.53 -11.83
CA GLU A 46 -4.04 -3.35 -11.61
C GLU A 46 -5.34 -2.52 -11.69
N ILE A 47 -5.32 -1.27 -11.22
CA ILE A 47 -6.45 -0.34 -11.31
C ILE A 47 -6.71 0.04 -12.78
N ASP A 48 -5.66 0.37 -13.52
CA ASP A 48 -5.76 0.72 -14.95
C ASP A 48 -6.22 -0.47 -15.80
N ALA A 49 -5.77 -1.68 -15.45
CA ALA A 49 -6.25 -2.93 -16.03
C ALA A 49 -7.70 -3.27 -15.65
N GLY A 50 -8.36 -2.47 -14.81
CA GLY A 50 -9.74 -2.70 -14.35
C GLY A 50 -9.89 -3.93 -13.46
N THR A 51 -8.79 -4.47 -12.93
CA THR A 51 -8.77 -5.67 -12.10
C THR A 51 -9.00 -5.33 -10.63
N THR A 52 -8.61 -4.13 -10.21
CA THR A 52 -8.88 -3.60 -8.86
C THR A 52 -9.54 -2.23 -8.92
N VAL A 53 -10.50 -2.00 -8.03
CA VAL A 53 -11.13 -0.68 -7.86
C VAL A 53 -10.32 0.07 -6.81
N SER A 54 -9.81 1.26 -7.15
CA SER A 54 -9.24 2.17 -6.16
C SER A 54 -10.29 2.49 -5.09
N MET A 55 -9.94 2.35 -3.80
CA MET A 55 -10.86 2.67 -2.70
C MET A 55 -11.30 4.16 -2.70
N ASP A 56 -10.55 5.04 -3.35
CA ASP A 56 -10.92 6.45 -3.55
C ASP A 56 -12.21 6.59 -4.37
N THR A 57 -12.43 5.68 -5.33
CA THR A 57 -13.65 5.64 -6.14
C THR A 57 -14.88 5.14 -5.35
N LEU A 58 -14.67 4.42 -4.24
CA LEU A 58 -15.72 3.92 -3.35
C LEU A 58 -16.12 4.93 -2.24
N HIS A 59 -15.19 5.78 -1.79
CA HIS A 59 -15.44 6.76 -0.72
C HIS A 59 -16.34 7.94 -1.14
N GLY A 60 -16.54 8.17 -2.44
CA GLY A 60 -17.43 9.22 -2.96
C GLY A 60 -18.93 8.90 -2.99
N LYS A 61 -19.35 7.69 -2.56
CA LYS A 61 -20.77 7.25 -2.62
C LYS A 61 -21.39 6.87 -1.28
N ALA A 62 -20.84 7.37 -0.17
CA ALA A 62 -21.53 7.36 1.12
C ALA A 62 -22.06 8.78 1.40
N ALA A 63 -23.28 9.04 0.92
CA ALA A 63 -24.17 10.07 1.44
C ALA A 63 -24.85 9.55 2.71
#